data_AF-A0A9D6R009-F1
#
_entry.id   AF-A0A9D6R009-F1
#
_cell.length_a   1.000
_cell.length_b   1.000
_cell.length_c   1.000
_cell.angle_alpha   90.00
_cell.angle_beta   90.00
_cell.angle_gamma   90.00
#
_symmetry.space_group_name_H-M   'P 1'
#
loop_
_entity.id
_entity.type
_entity.pdbx_description
1 polymer ?
#
loop_
_entity_poly.entity_id
_entity_poly.type
_entity_poly.pdbx_seq_one_letter_code
_entity_poly.pdbx_strand_id
1 'polypeptide(L)'
;MKKLQFSIIAVAFVAIFSSMAAAAELKLGVVNLQKALNECSAGKEAVTELEADVKKRQEQVDAKQEELKKLNEEMEKKTVIIKDMIEIVKKLAKERGYTFVFETQGGIVYNPSEADITDEVIKLYNAEYKKGKK
;
A
#
# COMPACT_ATOMS: atom_id res chain seq x y z
N MET A 1 -24.64 -49.10 81.13
CA MET A 1 -24.54 -49.49 79.70
C MET A 1 -24.77 -48.34 78.71
N LYS A 2 -25.68 -47.38 78.97
CA LYS A 2 -25.97 -46.25 78.04
C LYS A 2 -24.80 -45.25 77.83
N LYS A 3 -23.88 -45.10 78.79
CA LYS A 3 -22.70 -44.21 78.66
C LYS A 3 -21.58 -44.81 77.78
N LEU A 4 -21.51 -46.14 77.66
CA LEU A 4 -20.51 -46.83 76.85
C LEU A 4 -20.89 -46.86 75.37
N GLN A 5 -22.19 -46.91 75.07
CA GLN A 5 -22.71 -46.81 73.69
C GLN A 5 -22.57 -45.38 73.12
N PHE A 6 -22.67 -44.34 73.96
CA PHE A 6 -22.44 -42.95 73.55
C PHE A 6 -20.98 -42.66 73.18
N SER A 7 -20.01 -43.26 73.88
CA SER A 7 -18.58 -43.14 73.54
C SER A 7 -18.22 -43.85 72.23
N ILE A 8 -18.86 -44.97 71.89
CA ILE A 8 -18.58 -45.70 70.64
C ILE A 8 -19.15 -44.93 69.43
N ILE A 9 -20.34 -44.32 69.57
CA ILE A 9 -20.94 -43.48 68.54
C ILE A 9 -20.12 -42.21 68.30
N ALA A 10 -19.55 -41.59 69.34
CA ALA A 10 -18.69 -40.42 69.21
C ALA A 10 -17.38 -40.75 68.45
N VAL A 11 -16.78 -41.91 68.70
CA VAL A 11 -15.56 -42.36 67.99
C VAL A 11 -15.87 -42.72 66.53
N ALA A 12 -17.04 -43.33 66.25
CA ALA A 12 -17.49 -43.59 64.89
C ALA A 12 -17.81 -42.30 64.11
N PHE A 13 -18.34 -41.28 64.78
CA PHE A 13 -18.63 -39.98 64.15
C PHE A 13 -17.36 -39.20 63.80
N VAL A 14 -16.32 -39.30 64.64
CA VAL A 14 -14.99 -38.71 64.38
C VAL A 14 -14.24 -39.46 63.27
N ALA A 15 -14.41 -40.79 63.17
CA ALA A 15 -13.83 -41.59 62.10
C ALA A 15 -14.45 -41.28 60.72
N ILE A 16 -15.77 -41.01 60.65
CA ILE A 16 -16.45 -40.64 59.40
C ILE A 16 -16.11 -39.19 58.97
N PHE A 17 -15.84 -38.30 59.93
CA PHE A 17 -15.34 -36.95 59.63
C PHE A 17 -13.89 -36.93 59.11
N SER A 18 -13.10 -37.97 59.40
CA SER A 18 -11.70 -38.09 58.94
C SER A 18 -11.57 -38.48 57.47
N SER A 19 -12.59 -39.09 56.87
CA SER A 19 -12.60 -39.46 55.44
C SER A 19 -12.99 -38.33 54.48
N MET A 20 -13.45 -37.18 55.00
CA MET A 20 -13.73 -35.99 54.17
C MET A 20 -12.47 -35.13 53.91
N ALA A 21 -11.30 -35.54 54.44
CA ALA A 21 -10.02 -34.84 54.31
C ALA A 21 -9.18 -35.31 53.11
N ALA A 22 -9.67 -36.24 52.28
CA ALA A 22 -9.09 -36.53 50.97
C ALA A 22 -9.52 -35.47 49.94
N ALA A 23 -9.25 -34.19 50.25
CA ALA A 23 -9.34 -33.12 49.29
C ALA A 23 -8.25 -33.36 48.23
N ALA A 24 -8.64 -33.80 47.04
CA ALA A 24 -7.74 -33.88 45.90
C ALA A 24 -7.06 -32.51 45.74
N GLU A 25 -5.73 -32.49 45.80
CA GLU A 25 -4.92 -31.28 45.68
C GLU A 25 -5.21 -30.61 44.33
N LEU A 26 -6.05 -29.57 44.34
CA LEU A 26 -6.53 -28.90 43.13
C LEU A 26 -5.39 -28.05 42.55
N LYS A 27 -4.70 -28.59 41.53
CA LYS A 27 -3.60 -27.91 40.82
C LYS A 27 -4.17 -27.01 39.73
N LEU A 28 -4.37 -25.74 40.07
CA LEU A 28 -4.74 -24.69 39.12
C LEU A 28 -3.48 -23.96 38.65
N GLY A 29 -3.32 -23.84 37.33
CA GLY A 29 -2.26 -23.07 36.69
C GLY A 29 -2.84 -21.95 35.83
N VAL A 30 -2.14 -20.83 35.74
CA VAL A 30 -2.45 -19.74 34.82
C VAL A 30 -1.34 -19.62 33.78
N VAL A 31 -1.71 -19.37 32.53
CA VAL A 31 -0.77 -19.19 31.42
C VAL A 31 -1.06 -17.89 30.70
N ASN A 32 -0.01 -17.15 30.36
CA ASN A 32 -0.10 -16.00 29.47
C ASN A 32 0.33 -16.43 28.06
N LEU A 33 -0.65 -16.78 27.23
CA LEU A 33 -0.41 -17.27 25.88
C LEU A 33 0.18 -16.20 24.95
N GLN A 34 -0.17 -14.92 25.15
CA GLN A 34 0.38 -13.83 24.33
C GLN A 34 1.86 -13.60 24.62
N LYS A 35 2.25 -13.65 25.90
CA LYS A 35 3.67 -13.66 26.29
C LYS A 35 4.38 -14.89 25.74
N ALA A 36 3.79 -16.08 25.87
CA ALA A 36 4.38 -17.31 25.36
C ALA A 36 4.57 -17.28 23.84
N LEU A 37 3.60 -16.75 23.09
CA LEU A 37 3.69 -16.59 21.63
C LEU A 37 4.78 -15.59 21.24
N ASN A 38 4.85 -14.43 21.90
CA ASN A 38 5.85 -13.41 21.59
C ASN A 38 7.28 -13.82 22.01
N GLU A 39 7.40 -14.67 23.03
CA GLU A 39 8.71 -15.09 23.56
C GLU A 39 9.22 -16.40 22.94
N CYS A 40 8.34 -17.25 22.39
CA CYS A 40 8.75 -18.48 21.74
C CYS A 40 9.51 -18.22 20.44
N SER A 41 10.38 -19.16 20.05
CA SER A 41 11.22 -19.03 18.84
C SER A 41 10.37 -18.87 17.59
N ALA A 42 9.37 -19.72 17.41
CA ALA A 42 8.49 -19.68 16.24
C ALA A 42 7.75 -18.34 16.10
N GLY A 43 7.31 -17.73 17.21
CA GLY A 43 6.65 -16.42 17.17
C GLY A 43 7.62 -15.29 16.83
N LYS A 44 8.84 -15.31 17.36
CA LYS A 44 9.88 -14.33 17.02
C LYS A 44 10.31 -14.42 15.56
N GLU A 45 10.44 -15.64 15.04
CA GLU A 45 10.75 -15.89 13.62
C GLU A 45 9.62 -15.35 12.72
N ALA A 46 8.36 -15.65 13.06
CA ALA A 46 7.20 -15.13 12.32
C ALA A 46 7.12 -13.58 12.33
N VAL A 47 7.44 -12.94 13.46
CA VAL A 47 7.52 -11.48 13.55
C VAL A 47 8.63 -10.93 12.65
N THR A 48 9.80 -11.57 12.67
CA THR A 48 10.95 -11.14 11.85
C THR A 48 10.65 -11.28 10.36
N GLU A 49 10.02 -12.38 9.95
CA GLU A 49 9.57 -12.61 8.58
C GLU A 49 8.52 -11.56 8.17
N LEU A 50 7.53 -11.30 9.03
CA LEU A 50 6.53 -10.28 8.78
C LEU A 50 7.13 -8.88 8.67
N GLU A 51 8.08 -8.51 9.52
CA GLU A 51 8.80 -7.23 9.45
C GLU A 51 9.59 -7.10 8.15
N ALA A 52 10.26 -8.16 7.71
CA ALA A 52 10.97 -8.19 6.43
C ALA A 52 10.01 -8.01 5.24
N ASP A 53 8.86 -8.68 5.27
CA ASP A 53 7.82 -8.57 4.25
C ASP A 53 7.19 -7.18 4.20
N VAL A 54 6.88 -6.60 5.37
CA VAL A 54 6.37 -5.23 5.48
C VAL A 54 7.39 -4.24 4.91
N LYS A 55 8.67 -4.38 5.29
CA LYS A 55 9.73 -3.51 4.78
C LYS A 55 9.86 -3.61 3.26
N LYS A 56 9.87 -4.83 2.72
CA LYS A 56 9.93 -5.07 1.27
C LYS A 56 8.74 -4.45 0.53
N ARG A 57 7.53 -4.57 1.09
CA ARG A 57 6.33 -3.95 0.50
C ARG A 57 6.39 -2.43 0.56
N GLN A 58 6.90 -1.87 1.66
CA GLN A 58 7.08 -0.43 1.80
C GLN A 58 8.04 0.11 0.73
N GLU A 59 9.20 -0.55 0.54
CA GLU A 59 10.16 -0.18 -0.50
C GLU A 59 9.54 -0.22 -1.91
N GLN A 60 8.69 -1.21 -2.20
CA GLN A 60 7.97 -1.31 -3.48
C GLN A 60 6.94 -0.18 -3.66
N VAL A 61 6.22 0.19 -2.61
CA VAL A 61 5.26 1.30 -2.64
C VAL A 61 5.98 2.61 -2.89
N ASP A 62 7.07 2.85 -2.17
CA ASP A 62 7.87 4.07 -2.31
C ASP A 62 8.45 4.20 -3.73
N ALA A 63 8.97 3.10 -4.29
CA ALA A 63 9.47 3.07 -5.66
C ALA A 63 8.38 3.41 -6.70
N LYS A 64 7.18 2.83 -6.55
CA LYS A 64 6.04 3.14 -7.42
C LYS A 64 5.56 4.57 -7.29
N GLN A 65 5.57 5.12 -6.07
CA GLN A 65 5.20 6.51 -5.83
C GLN A 65 6.17 7.47 -6.53
N GLU A 66 7.46 7.16 -6.51
CA GLU A 66 8.44 7.97 -7.23
C GLU A 66 8.31 7.86 -8.75
N GLU A 67 8.03 6.66 -9.27
CA GLU A 67 7.73 6.46 -10.70
C GLU A 67 6.51 7.28 -11.14
N LEU A 68 5.41 7.22 -10.38
CA LEU A 68 4.20 7.99 -10.67
C LEU A 68 4.47 9.50 -10.63
N LYS A 69 5.29 9.96 -9.67
CA LYS A 69 5.69 11.36 -9.61
C LYS A 69 6.44 11.79 -10.87
N LYS A 70 7.43 11.00 -11.31
CA LYS A 70 8.18 11.26 -12.55
C LYS A 70 7.26 11.30 -13.76
N LEU A 71 6.34 10.35 -13.89
CA LEU A 71 5.38 10.31 -14.98
C LEU A 71 4.49 11.56 -15.01
N ASN A 72 3.99 11.99 -13.85
CA ASN A 72 3.20 13.22 -13.74
C ASN A 72 4.00 14.46 -14.16
N GLU A 73 5.24 14.61 -13.68
CA GLU A 73 6.11 15.72 -14.07
C GLU A 73 6.39 15.73 -15.59
N GLU A 74 6.58 14.56 -16.20
CA GLU A 74 6.72 14.44 -17.65
C GLU A 74 5.44 14.81 -18.41
N MET A 75 4.27 14.40 -17.92
CA MET A 75 2.99 14.76 -18.51
C MET A 75 2.70 16.26 -18.40
N GLU A 76 3.03 16.89 -17.28
CA GLU A 76 2.92 18.33 -17.10
C GLU A 76 3.82 19.08 -18.09
N LYS A 77 5.08 18.66 -18.23
CA LYS A 77 6.01 19.23 -19.22
C LYS A 77 5.48 19.07 -20.64
N LYS A 78 4.99 17.88 -21.02
CA LYS A 78 4.38 17.64 -22.34
C LYS A 78 3.17 18.54 -22.57
N THR A 79 2.33 18.74 -21.56
CA THR A 79 1.16 19.62 -21.64
C THR A 79 1.55 21.07 -21.93
N VAL A 80 2.59 21.59 -21.27
CA VAL A 80 3.12 22.93 -21.54
C VAL A 80 3.64 23.03 -22.97
N ILE A 81 4.45 22.05 -23.42
CA ILE A 81 4.99 22.02 -24.79
C ILE A 81 3.86 22.00 -25.83
N ILE A 82 2.82 21.20 -25.62
CA ILE A 82 1.66 21.12 -26.52
C ILE A 82 0.94 22.48 -26.60
N LYS A 83 0.76 23.18 -25.48
CA LYS A 83 0.15 24.52 -25.47
C LYS A 83 0.98 25.51 -26.30
N ASP A 84 2.29 25.50 -26.15
CA ASP A 84 3.18 26.36 -26.92
C ASP A 84 3.12 26.03 -28.43
N MET A 85 3.12 24.74 -28.77
CA MET A 85 2.97 24.28 -30.16
C MET A 85 1.63 24.71 -30.76
N ILE A 86 0.53 24.66 -29.99
CA ILE A 86 -0.79 25.14 -30.44
C ILE A 86 -0.74 26.63 -30.78
N GLU A 87 -0.03 27.45 -30.00
CA GLU A 87 0.12 28.87 -30.32
C GLU A 87 0.91 29.10 -31.61
N ILE A 88 1.94 28.29 -31.87
CA ILE A 88 2.68 28.32 -33.15
C ILE A 88 1.78 27.89 -34.31
N VAL A 89 1.01 26.80 -34.15
CA VAL A 89 0.03 26.36 -35.14
C VAL A 89 -0.97 27.47 -35.44
N LYS A 90 -1.49 28.18 -34.44
CA LYS A 90 -2.41 29.31 -34.64
C LYS A 90 -1.77 30.46 -35.42
N LYS A 91 -0.50 30.80 -35.15
CA LYS A 91 0.23 31.84 -35.89
C LYS A 91 0.41 31.42 -37.35
N LEU A 92 0.91 30.21 -37.58
CA LEU A 92 1.14 29.66 -38.92
C LEU A 92 -0.17 29.52 -39.71
N ALA A 93 -1.24 29.09 -39.04
CA ALA A 93 -2.57 28.98 -39.61
C ALA A 93 -3.04 30.32 -40.19
N LYS A 94 -2.89 31.40 -39.42
CA LYS A 94 -3.24 32.77 -39.85
C LYS A 94 -2.35 33.26 -40.98
N GLU A 95 -1.04 33.06 -40.88
CA GLU A 95 -0.06 33.53 -41.87
C GLU A 95 -0.29 32.89 -43.26
N ARG A 96 -0.60 31.59 -43.29
CA ARG A 96 -0.84 30.85 -44.54
C ARG A 96 -2.30 30.80 -44.97
N GLY A 97 -3.21 31.42 -44.20
CA GLY A 97 -4.63 31.51 -44.54
C GLY A 97 -5.42 30.20 -44.38
N TYR A 98 -4.99 29.29 -43.50
CA TYR A 98 -5.73 28.07 -43.19
C TYR A 98 -7.04 28.42 -42.47
N THR A 99 -8.17 27.90 -42.99
CA THR A 99 -9.48 28.05 -42.35
C THR A 99 -9.64 27.12 -41.14
N PHE A 100 -9.14 25.88 -41.26
CA PHE A 100 -9.12 24.89 -40.18
C PHE A 100 -7.77 24.17 -40.21
N VAL A 101 -7.31 23.77 -39.02
CA VAL A 101 -6.17 22.86 -38.86
C VAL A 101 -6.66 21.71 -37.98
N PHE A 102 -6.50 20.48 -38.46
CA PHE A 102 -6.91 19.27 -37.76
C PHE A 102 -5.70 18.52 -37.24
N GLU A 103 -5.85 17.91 -36.07
CA GLU A 103 -4.85 17.02 -35.49
C GLU A 103 -5.00 15.63 -36.12
N THR A 104 -3.88 15.04 -36.57
CA THR A 104 -3.91 13.83 -37.40
C THR A 104 -4.29 12.57 -36.62
N GLN A 105 -4.06 12.52 -35.31
CA GLN A 105 -4.54 11.42 -34.46
C GLN A 105 -6.06 11.47 -34.23
N GLY A 106 -6.76 12.54 -34.62
CA GLY A 106 -8.20 12.75 -34.50
C GLY A 106 -9.09 11.94 -35.47
N GLY A 107 -8.59 10.86 -36.08
CA GLY A 107 -9.38 10.00 -36.97
C GLY A 107 -9.34 10.38 -38.46
N ILE A 108 -8.30 11.08 -38.90
CA ILE A 108 -8.09 11.38 -40.33
C ILE A 108 -7.63 10.10 -41.05
N VAL A 109 -8.43 9.63 -42.02
CA VAL A 109 -8.15 8.38 -42.77
C VAL A 109 -7.09 8.59 -43.87
N TYR A 110 -7.00 9.79 -44.43
CA TYR A 110 -6.05 10.13 -45.48
C TYR A 110 -5.52 11.55 -45.29
N ASN A 111 -4.20 11.71 -45.26
CA ASN A 111 -3.51 12.99 -45.15
C ASN A 111 -2.41 13.06 -46.23
N PRO A 112 -2.55 13.89 -47.28
CA PRO A 112 -1.47 14.09 -48.24
C PRO A 112 -0.29 14.80 -47.58
N SER A 113 0.94 14.41 -47.91
CA SER A 113 2.16 14.97 -47.30
C SER A 113 2.28 16.48 -47.46
N GLU A 114 1.75 17.04 -48.55
CA GLU A 114 1.77 18.47 -48.84
C GLU A 114 0.86 19.29 -47.90
N ALA A 115 -0.13 18.64 -47.27
CA ALA A 115 -1.00 19.27 -46.28
C ALA A 115 -0.45 19.14 -44.85
N ASP A 116 0.59 18.33 -44.64
CA ASP A 116 1.21 18.13 -43.32
C ASP A 116 2.19 19.27 -43.01
N ILE A 117 1.81 20.11 -42.04
CA ILE A 117 2.62 21.24 -41.57
C ILE A 117 3.50 20.90 -40.35
N THR A 118 3.56 19.62 -39.93
CA THR A 118 4.20 19.18 -38.69
C THR A 118 5.68 19.59 -38.62
N ASP A 119 6.45 19.34 -39.68
CA ASP A 119 7.88 19.67 -39.73
C ASP A 119 8.14 21.18 -39.59
N GLU A 120 7.26 22.00 -40.18
CA GLU A 120 7.34 23.46 -40.07
C GLU A 120 7.06 23.92 -38.63
N VAL A 121 6.02 23.36 -38.00
CA VAL A 121 5.70 23.63 -36.58
C VAL A 121 6.86 23.24 -35.67
N ILE A 122 7.46 22.06 -35.88
CA ILE A 122 8.64 21.59 -35.13
C ILE A 122 9.80 22.57 -35.30
N LYS A 123 10.07 23.01 -36.53
CA LYS A 123 11.14 23.96 -36.83
C LYS A 123 10.93 25.30 -36.13
N LEU A 124 9.71 25.84 -36.17
CA LEU A 124 9.34 27.09 -35.51
C LEU A 124 9.43 26.98 -33.99
N TYR A 125 8.91 25.88 -33.41
CA TYR A 125 9.00 25.62 -31.98
C TYR A 125 10.44 25.58 -31.49
N ASN A 126 11.29 24.82 -32.17
CA ASN A 126 12.72 24.74 -31.83
C ASN A 126 13.43 26.10 -31.93
N ALA A 127 13.02 26.96 -32.86
CA ALA A 127 13.57 28.31 -32.98
C ALA A 127 13.13 29.23 -31.83
N GLU A 128 11.86 29.19 -31.41
CA GLU A 128 11.34 29.94 -30.26
C GLU A 128 11.96 29.42 -28.94
N TYR A 129 12.02 28.10 -28.75
CA TYR A 129 12.60 27.46 -27.57
C TYR A 129 14.07 27.84 -27.34
N LYS A 130 14.88 27.88 -28.41
CA LYS A 130 16.28 28.34 -28.35
C LYS A 130 16.41 29.80 -27.96
N LYS A 131 15.45 30.66 -28.32
CA LYS A 131 15.46 32.08 -27.96
C LYS A 131 15.08 32.31 -26.50
N GLY A 132 14.13 31.55 -25.96
CA GLY A 132 13.70 31.64 -24.55
C GLY A 132 14.68 31.02 -23.54
N LYS A 133 15.68 30.26 -23.99
CA LYS A 133 16.77 29.70 -23.16
C LYS A 133 18.04 30.56 -23.10
N LYS A 134 18.11 31.67 -23.85
CA LYS A 134 19.14 32.69 -23.67
C LYS A 134 18.72 33.66 -22.57
#